data_AF-A0A519QIX3-F1
#
_entry.id   AF-A0A519QIX3-F1
#
_cell.length_a   1.000
_cell.length_b   1.000
_cell.length_c   1.000
_cell.angle_alpha   90.00
_cell.angle_beta   90.00
_cell.angle_gamma   90.00
#
_symmetry.space_group_name_H-M   'P 1'
#
loop_
_entity.id
_entity.type
_entity.pdbx_description
1 polymer ?
#
loop_
_entity_poly.entity_id
_entity_poly.type
_entity_poly.pdbx_seq_one_letter_code
_entity_poly.pdbx_strand_id
1 'polypeptide(L)'
;MRHLIRFVAVAALLATAACAHGPEAPPPPPNYTPLVSQETGPHALLYADCIRLAAAAGRYRQVIDGGDELLLFTCSGSIAQAFWDALGSHSAAMDTGWEHNGRRYRSTAKVQQNLIGVDYCTVDASGGDARCVLTFNAGDFLIAGD
;
A
#
# COMPACT_ATOMS: atom_id res chain seq x y z
N MET A 1 58.68 21.22 13.99
CA MET A 1 58.50 19.74 13.86
C MET A 1 57.06 19.27 14.13
N ARG A 2 56.30 19.84 15.09
CA ARG A 2 54.89 19.49 15.36
C ARG A 2 53.88 19.78 14.22
N HIS A 3 54.20 20.72 13.33
CA HIS A 3 53.32 21.09 12.20
C HIS A 3 53.49 20.19 10.97
N LEU A 4 54.65 19.56 10.77
CA LEU A 4 54.85 18.62 9.66
C LEU A 4 54.07 17.31 9.86
N ILE A 5 53.91 16.86 11.10
CA ILE A 5 53.18 15.62 11.45
C ILE A 5 51.67 15.74 11.16
N ARG A 6 51.11 16.95 11.24
CA ARG A 6 49.66 17.18 11.00
C ARG A 6 49.28 17.21 9.52
N PHE A 7 50.19 17.59 8.62
CA PHE A 7 49.90 17.64 7.18
C PHE A 7 49.91 16.27 6.51
N VAL A 8 50.73 15.34 6.99
CA VAL A 8 50.81 13.97 6.43
C VAL A 8 49.54 13.16 6.73
N ALA A 9 48.88 13.41 7.85
CA ALA A 9 47.66 12.68 8.24
C ALA A 9 46.42 13.04 7.39
N VAL A 10 46.33 14.26 6.86
CA VAL A 10 45.19 14.70 6.05
C VAL A 10 45.27 14.16 4.61
N ALA A 11 46.48 14.04 4.06
CA ALA A 11 46.68 13.50 2.71
C ALA A 11 46.33 12.00 2.59
N ALA A 12 46.50 11.23 3.68
CA ALA A 12 46.17 9.79 3.70
C ALA A 12 44.66 9.51 3.74
N LEU A 13 43.84 10.42 4.27
CA LEU A 13 42.38 10.27 4.35
C LEU A 13 41.66 10.62 3.04
N LEU A 14 42.27 11.39 2.14
CA LEU A 14 41.69 11.76 0.85
C LEU A 14 41.96 10.72 -0.26
N ALA A 15 42.94 9.82 -0.05
CA ALA A 15 43.28 8.79 -1.02
C ALA A 15 42.35 7.55 -0.98
N THR A 16 41.56 7.38 0.08
CA THR A 16 40.65 6.22 0.22
C THR A 16 39.24 6.46 -0.32
N ALA A 17 38.90 7.67 -0.76
CA ALA A 17 37.59 8.00 -1.33
C ALA A 17 37.47 7.72 -2.85
N ALA A 18 38.56 7.32 -3.51
CA ALA A 18 38.61 7.19 -4.97
C ALA A 18 38.17 5.83 -5.53
N CYS A 19 37.87 4.84 -4.68
CA CYS A 19 37.54 3.47 -5.10
C CYS A 19 36.13 3.06 -4.66
N ALA A 20 35.10 3.79 -5.10
CA ALA A 20 33.72 3.32 -4.96
C ALA A 20 32.80 3.68 -6.14
N HIS A 21 33.31 4.40 -7.14
CA HIS A 21 32.54 4.85 -8.30
C HIS A 21 33.01 4.07 -9.54
N GLY A 22 32.86 2.75 -9.51
CA GLY A 22 32.85 1.96 -10.75
C GLY A 22 31.55 2.26 -11.51
N PRO A 23 31.54 2.17 -12.86
CA PRO A 23 30.29 2.29 -13.60
C PRO A 23 29.32 1.23 -13.07
N GLU A 24 28.11 1.67 -12.69
CA GLU A 24 27.06 0.78 -12.27
C GLU A 24 26.78 -0.21 -13.40
N ALA A 25 26.82 -1.50 -13.08
CA ALA A 25 26.54 -2.53 -14.07
C ALA A 25 25.12 -2.31 -14.62
N PRO A 26 24.89 -2.47 -15.94
CA PRO A 26 23.55 -2.36 -16.48
C PRO A 26 22.63 -3.36 -15.77
N PRO A 27 21.36 -3.01 -15.55
CA PRO A 27 20.42 -3.94 -14.93
C PRO A 27 20.34 -5.22 -15.77
N PRO A 28 20.13 -6.38 -15.14
CA PRO A 28 19.93 -7.62 -15.87
C PRO A 28 18.72 -7.51 -16.81
N PRO A 29 18.67 -8.28 -17.90
CA PRO A 29 17.51 -8.30 -18.78
C PRO A 29 16.25 -8.72 -17.99
N PRO A 30 15.05 -8.23 -18.37
CA PRO A 30 13.81 -8.62 -17.72
C PRO A 30 13.59 -10.14 -17.74
N ASN A 31 13.06 -10.68 -16.63
CA ASN A 31 12.66 -12.08 -16.52
C ASN A 31 11.14 -12.21 -16.71
N TYR A 32 10.73 -12.88 -17.78
CA TYR A 32 9.32 -13.12 -18.10
C TYR A 32 8.81 -14.51 -17.69
N THR A 33 9.57 -15.24 -16.86
CA THR A 33 9.11 -16.53 -16.33
C THR A 33 7.83 -16.32 -15.51
N PRO A 34 6.75 -17.09 -15.75
CA PRO A 34 5.53 -16.97 -14.98
C PRO A 34 5.76 -17.14 -13.48
N LEU A 35 5.02 -16.39 -12.67
CA LEU A 35 5.08 -16.49 -11.22
C LEU A 35 4.45 -17.80 -10.74
N VAL A 36 5.06 -18.44 -9.75
CA VAL A 36 4.47 -19.59 -9.05
C VAL A 36 3.37 -19.07 -8.12
N SER A 37 2.14 -19.56 -8.30
CA SER A 37 0.99 -19.22 -7.45
C SER A 37 0.78 -20.22 -6.32
N GLN A 38 0.12 -19.78 -5.25
CA GLN A 38 -0.35 -20.63 -4.15
C GLN A 38 -1.87 -20.51 -3.99
N GLU A 39 -2.49 -21.50 -3.35
CA GLU A 39 -3.89 -21.40 -2.93
C GLU A 39 -4.08 -20.24 -1.96
N THR A 40 -5.24 -19.59 -2.06
CA THR A 40 -5.56 -18.42 -1.25
C THR A 40 -6.42 -18.78 -0.04
N GLY A 41 -6.32 -17.97 1.01
CA GLY A 41 -7.09 -18.15 2.25
C GLY A 41 -8.48 -17.48 2.22
N PRO A 42 -9.31 -17.70 3.25
CA PRO A 42 -10.67 -17.14 3.33
C PRO A 42 -10.74 -15.62 3.20
N HIS A 43 -9.71 -14.89 3.65
CA HIS A 43 -9.70 -13.44 3.54
C HIS A 43 -9.66 -12.95 2.08
N ALA A 44 -8.98 -13.65 1.18
CA ALA A 44 -8.93 -13.26 -0.21
C ALA A 44 -10.29 -13.37 -0.92
N LEU A 45 -11.15 -14.28 -0.47
CA LEU A 45 -12.52 -14.36 -0.97
C LEU A 45 -13.31 -13.08 -0.66
N LEU A 46 -13.06 -12.45 0.50
CA LEU A 46 -13.69 -11.17 0.85
C LEU A 46 -13.27 -10.04 -0.10
N TYR A 47 -12.01 -10.02 -0.55
CA TYR A 47 -11.55 -9.07 -1.57
C TYR A 47 -12.26 -9.32 -2.91
N ALA A 48 -12.25 -10.58 -3.38
CA ALA A 48 -12.88 -10.94 -4.64
C ALA A 48 -14.38 -10.62 -4.66
N ASP A 49 -15.11 -10.94 -3.58
CA ASP A 49 -16.53 -10.64 -3.46
C ASP A 49 -16.81 -9.13 -3.38
N CYS A 50 -16.00 -8.38 -2.65
CA CYS A 50 -16.16 -6.94 -2.54
C CYS A 50 -15.94 -6.26 -3.91
N ILE A 51 -14.88 -6.63 -4.64
CA ILE A 51 -14.60 -6.13 -5.99
C ILE A 51 -15.74 -6.51 -6.94
N ARG A 52 -16.20 -7.77 -6.91
CA ARG A 52 -17.31 -8.25 -7.74
C ARG A 52 -18.59 -7.45 -7.49
N LEU A 53 -18.95 -7.23 -6.22
CA LEU A 53 -20.14 -6.45 -5.87
C LEU A 53 -20.01 -4.97 -6.25
N ALA A 54 -18.85 -4.37 -6.01
CA ALA A 54 -18.56 -3.00 -6.39
C ALA A 54 -18.66 -2.80 -7.91
N ALA A 55 -18.05 -3.69 -8.69
CA ALA A 55 -18.10 -3.67 -10.15
C ALA A 55 -19.53 -3.85 -10.67
N ALA A 56 -20.26 -4.86 -10.17
CA ALA A 56 -21.65 -5.11 -10.56
C ALA A 56 -22.59 -3.92 -10.26
N ALA A 57 -22.28 -3.14 -9.22
CA ALA A 57 -23.06 -1.96 -8.82
C ALA A 57 -22.53 -0.63 -9.38
N GLY A 58 -21.45 -0.63 -10.19
CA GLY A 58 -20.82 0.60 -10.68
C GLY A 58 -20.20 1.48 -9.57
N ARG A 59 -19.84 0.87 -8.44
CA ARG A 59 -19.29 1.53 -7.24
C ARG A 59 -17.77 1.43 -7.19
N TYR A 60 -17.13 1.86 -8.25
CA TYR A 60 -15.68 2.05 -8.29
C TYR A 60 -15.34 3.45 -8.80
N ARG A 61 -14.27 4.04 -8.27
CA ARG A 61 -13.83 5.38 -8.64
C ARG A 61 -12.32 5.39 -8.82
N GLN A 62 -11.83 6.30 -9.66
CA GLN A 62 -10.41 6.54 -9.80
C GLN A 62 -9.96 7.60 -8.80
N VAL A 63 -8.75 7.42 -8.27
CA VAL A 63 -7.99 8.47 -7.58
C VAL A 63 -6.64 8.58 -8.26
N ILE A 64 -6.25 9.82 -8.59
CA ILE A 64 -4.93 10.19 -9.07
C ILE A 64 -4.40 11.18 -8.05
N ASP A 65 -3.38 10.80 -7.29
CA ASP A 65 -2.74 11.67 -6.31
C ASP A 65 -1.25 11.36 -6.22
N GLY A 66 -0.38 12.36 -6.37
CA GLY A 66 1.06 12.20 -6.13
C GLY A 66 1.81 11.15 -6.98
N GLY A 67 1.23 10.66 -8.08
CA GLY A 67 1.77 9.56 -8.89
C GLY A 67 1.21 8.17 -8.56
N ASP A 68 0.14 8.11 -7.75
CA ASP A 68 -0.63 6.89 -7.54
C ASP A 68 -1.92 6.92 -8.36
N GLU A 69 -2.04 6.02 -9.34
CA GLU A 69 -3.24 5.80 -10.14
C GLU A 69 -4.01 4.57 -9.61
N LEU A 70 -4.99 4.84 -8.74
CA LEU A 70 -5.74 3.82 -8.04
C LEU A 70 -7.19 3.70 -8.52
N LEU A 71 -7.71 2.47 -8.51
CA LEU A 71 -9.14 2.20 -8.47
C LEU A 71 -9.57 1.92 -7.03
N LEU A 72 -10.67 2.56 -6.61
CA LEU A 72 -11.31 2.38 -5.32
C LEU A 72 -12.62 1.63 -5.49
N PHE A 73 -12.68 0.36 -5.09
CA PHE A 73 -13.89 -0.47 -5.14
C PHE A 73 -14.65 -0.39 -3.81
N THR A 74 -15.90 0.06 -3.84
CA THR A 74 -16.74 0.19 -2.65
C THR A 74 -17.83 -0.87 -2.60
N CYS A 75 -17.78 -1.77 -1.60
CA CYS A 75 -18.85 -2.71 -1.30
C CYS A 75 -19.58 -2.36 0.00
N SER A 76 -20.80 -2.86 0.15
CA SER A 76 -21.68 -2.66 1.31
C SER A 76 -22.47 -3.94 1.61
N GLY A 77 -23.22 -3.95 2.72
CA GLY A 77 -24.11 -5.06 3.06
C GLY A 77 -23.36 -6.24 3.69
N SER A 78 -23.83 -7.47 3.49
CA SER A 78 -23.31 -8.66 4.18
C SER A 78 -21.82 -8.91 3.93
N ILE A 79 -21.32 -8.67 2.71
CA ILE A 79 -19.89 -8.82 2.40
C ILE A 79 -19.05 -7.77 3.13
N ALA A 80 -19.49 -6.52 3.16
CA ALA A 80 -18.77 -5.48 3.91
C ALA A 80 -18.81 -5.74 5.43
N GLN A 81 -19.91 -6.29 5.95
CA GLN A 81 -20.01 -6.69 7.34
C GLN A 81 -19.02 -7.82 7.65
N ALA A 82 -18.98 -8.87 6.82
CA ALA A 82 -18.03 -9.98 6.99
C ALA A 82 -16.57 -9.51 6.93
N PHE A 83 -16.26 -8.56 6.06
CA PHE A 83 -14.94 -7.95 5.96
C PHE A 83 -14.61 -7.13 7.22
N TRP A 84 -15.54 -6.29 7.69
CA TRP A 84 -15.40 -5.53 8.93
C TRP A 84 -15.10 -6.44 10.13
N ASP A 85 -15.81 -7.56 10.23
CA ASP A 85 -15.65 -8.53 11.30
C ASP A 85 -14.30 -9.23 11.21
N ALA A 86 -13.90 -9.67 10.00
CA ALA A 86 -12.60 -10.29 9.76
C ALA A 86 -11.41 -9.35 10.07
N LEU A 87 -11.57 -8.04 9.85
CA LEU A 87 -10.56 -7.04 10.23
C LEU A 87 -10.44 -6.83 11.74
N GLY A 88 -11.36 -7.34 12.56
CA GLY A 88 -11.42 -7.02 13.99
C GLY A 88 -10.14 -7.36 14.76
N SER A 89 -9.68 -8.60 14.67
CA SER A 89 -8.46 -9.05 15.36
C SER A 89 -7.20 -8.44 14.75
N HIS A 90 -7.14 -8.36 13.41
CA HIS A 90 -6.02 -7.73 12.70
C HIS A 90 -5.84 -6.28 13.11
N SER A 91 -6.94 -5.52 13.12
CA SER A 91 -6.91 -4.10 13.42
C SER A 91 -6.55 -3.82 14.88
N ALA A 92 -6.99 -4.67 15.81
CA ALA A 92 -6.58 -4.59 17.20
C ALA A 92 -5.08 -4.91 17.39
N ALA A 93 -4.56 -5.93 16.69
CA ALA A 93 -3.15 -6.32 16.77
C ALA A 93 -2.22 -5.27 16.14
N MET A 94 -2.65 -4.67 15.04
CA MET A 94 -1.84 -3.74 14.25
C MET A 94 -2.11 -2.27 14.59
N ASP A 95 -3.05 -1.98 15.49
CA ASP A 95 -3.45 -0.61 15.85
C ASP A 95 -3.82 0.22 14.60
N THR A 96 -4.75 -0.32 13.81
CA THR A 96 -5.19 0.27 12.52
C THR A 96 -6.66 0.73 12.55
N GLY A 97 -7.23 0.83 13.75
CA GLY A 97 -8.60 1.24 13.98
C GLY A 97 -8.68 2.67 14.49
N TRP A 98 -9.67 3.43 14.03
CA TRP A 98 -9.87 4.82 14.47
C TRP A 98 -11.34 5.23 14.36
N GLU A 99 -11.68 6.39 14.92
CA GLU A 99 -13.00 7.01 14.75
C GLU A 99 -12.86 8.32 13.98
N HIS A 100 -13.77 8.55 13.03
CA HIS A 100 -13.81 9.79 12.27
C HIS A 100 -15.24 10.07 11.78
N ASN A 101 -15.72 11.30 11.98
CA ASN A 101 -17.05 11.76 11.55
C ASN A 101 -18.19 10.81 11.97
N GLY A 102 -18.18 10.34 13.22
CA GLY A 102 -19.22 9.47 13.77
C GLY A 102 -19.21 8.03 13.22
N ARG A 103 -18.15 7.64 12.51
CA ARG A 103 -17.94 6.27 12.02
C ARG A 103 -16.69 5.68 12.64
N ARG A 104 -16.72 4.36 12.83
CA ARG A 104 -15.56 3.57 13.26
C ARG A 104 -14.92 2.95 12.04
N TYR A 105 -13.61 2.95 12.01
CA TYR A 105 -12.78 2.48 10.92
C TYR A 105 -11.90 1.32 11.37
N ARG A 106 -11.61 0.41 10.45
CA ARG A 106 -10.58 -0.63 10.54
C ARG A 106 -9.92 -0.73 9.18
N SER A 107 -8.61 -0.90 9.16
CA SER A 107 -7.86 -1.00 7.91
C SER A 107 -6.84 -2.14 7.92
N THR A 108 -6.42 -2.55 6.74
CA THR A 108 -5.44 -3.62 6.55
C THR A 108 -4.01 -3.17 6.89
N ALA A 109 -3.74 -1.86 6.85
CA ALA A 109 -2.45 -1.26 7.15
C ALA A 109 -2.59 0.06 7.93
N LYS A 110 -1.56 0.48 8.66
CA LYS A 110 -1.56 1.77 9.36
C LYS A 110 -1.57 2.92 8.37
N VAL A 111 -2.58 3.79 8.48
CA VAL A 111 -2.65 5.07 7.77
C VAL A 111 -1.49 5.95 8.21
N GLN A 112 -0.62 6.33 7.27
CA GLN A 112 0.55 7.19 7.57
C GLN A 112 0.22 8.68 7.38
N GLN A 113 -0.29 9.02 6.20
CA GLN A 113 -0.63 10.40 5.83
C GLN A 113 -2.07 10.51 5.31
N ASN A 114 -2.48 9.57 4.46
CA ASN A 114 -3.80 9.50 3.84
C ASN A 114 -4.19 8.03 3.59
N LEU A 115 -5.35 7.80 2.96
CA LEU A 115 -5.90 6.47 2.68
C LEU A 115 -5.41 5.85 1.35
N ILE A 116 -4.43 6.46 0.69
CA ILE A 116 -3.88 5.95 -0.57
C ILE A 116 -3.23 4.58 -0.31
N GLY A 117 -3.60 3.58 -1.10
CA GLY A 117 -3.12 2.21 -0.99
C GLY A 117 -3.54 1.45 0.29
N VAL A 118 -4.44 2.02 1.09
CA VAL A 118 -4.94 1.38 2.33
C VAL A 118 -6.37 0.90 2.12
N ASP A 119 -6.58 -0.40 2.26
CA ASP A 119 -7.93 -0.96 2.28
C ASP A 119 -8.56 -0.78 3.66
N TYR A 120 -9.82 -0.33 3.70
CA TYR A 120 -10.50 -0.05 4.96
C TYR A 120 -11.99 -0.34 4.91
N CYS A 121 -12.53 -0.65 6.08
CA CYS A 121 -13.96 -0.78 6.32
C CYS A 121 -14.41 0.25 7.36
N THR A 122 -15.68 0.63 7.26
CA THR A 122 -16.33 1.54 8.21
C THR A 122 -17.68 1.01 8.63
N VAL A 123 -18.07 1.30 9.87
CA VAL A 123 -19.43 1.12 10.39
C VAL A 123 -19.89 2.40 11.07
N ASP A 124 -21.20 2.56 11.22
CA ASP A 124 -21.76 3.63 12.04
C ASP A 124 -21.49 3.41 13.55
N ALA A 125 -21.92 4.37 14.38
CA ALA A 125 -21.75 4.31 15.84
C ALA A 125 -22.42 3.09 16.49
N SER A 126 -23.51 2.59 15.91
CA SER A 126 -24.21 1.38 16.37
C SER A 126 -23.55 0.07 15.87
N GLY A 127 -22.62 0.16 14.92
CA GLY A 127 -22.02 -0.99 14.25
C GLY A 127 -22.76 -1.48 13.01
N GLY A 128 -23.75 -0.73 12.54
CA GLY A 128 -24.46 -0.97 11.28
C GLY A 128 -23.81 -0.28 10.08
N ASP A 129 -24.47 -0.40 8.92
CA ASP A 129 -24.07 0.24 7.65
C ASP A 129 -22.60 0.00 7.30
N ALA A 130 -22.16 -1.27 7.35
CA ALA A 130 -20.80 -1.63 6.96
C ALA A 130 -20.52 -1.27 5.49
N ARG A 131 -19.42 -0.56 5.27
CA ARG A 131 -18.90 -0.17 3.95
C ARG A 131 -17.41 -0.38 3.90
N CYS A 132 -16.92 -1.06 2.86
CA CYS A 132 -15.49 -1.30 2.67
C CYS A 132 -15.04 -0.72 1.34
N VAL A 133 -13.84 -0.14 1.35
CA VAL A 133 -13.15 0.42 0.19
C VAL A 133 -11.87 -0.36 -0.01
N LEU A 134 -11.71 -0.96 -1.18
CA LEU A 134 -10.51 -1.66 -1.60
C LEU A 134 -9.78 -0.84 -2.65
N THR A 135 -8.48 -0.71 -2.47
CA THR A 135 -7.56 0.00 -3.34
C THR A 135 -6.90 -0.99 -4.30
N PHE A 136 -6.87 -0.64 -5.58
CA PHE A 136 -6.18 -1.42 -6.61
C PHE A 136 -5.28 -0.47 -7.40
N ASN A 137 -3.98 -0.71 -7.34
CA ASN A 137 -3.02 0.03 -8.16
C ASN A 137 -3.09 -0.50 -9.59
N ALA A 138 -3.58 0.34 -10.50
CA ALA A 138 -3.70 0.03 -11.92
C ALA A 138 -2.61 0.73 -12.75
N GLY A 139 -1.81 1.59 -12.12
CA GLY A 139 -0.71 2.35 -12.72
C GLY A 139 -1.14 3.25 -13.88
N ASP A 140 -0.15 3.65 -14.66
CA ASP A 140 -0.28 4.56 -15.82
C ASP A 140 -1.36 4.13 -16.82
N PHE A 141 -1.76 2.85 -16.83
CA PHE A 141 -2.82 2.38 -17.72
C PHE A 141 -4.14 3.15 -17.52
N LEU A 142 -4.45 3.62 -16.31
CA LEU A 142 -5.67 4.38 -16.06
C LEU A 142 -5.70 5.77 -16.72
N ILE A 143 -4.53 6.28 -17.10
CA ILE A 143 -4.38 7.59 -17.77
C ILE A 143 -3.83 7.44 -19.20
N ALA A 144 -3.47 6.21 -19.60
CA ALA A 144 -3.04 5.86 -20.94
C ALA A 144 -4.24 5.84 -21.90
N GLY A 145 -4.77 7.01 -22.23
CA GLY A 145 -5.95 7.14 -23.07
C GLY A 145 -6.38 8.57 -23.40
N ASP A 146 -5.77 9.56 -22.73
CA ASP A 146 -5.93 10.99 -23.01
C ASP A 146 -4.75 11.54 -23.85
#